data_AF-A0A962V245-F1
#
_entry.id   AF-A0A962V245-F1
#
_cell.length_a   1.000
_cell.length_b   1.000
_cell.length_c   1.000
_cell.angle_alpha   90.00
_cell.angle_beta   90.00
_cell.angle_gamma   90.00
#
_symmetry.space_group_name_H-M   'P 1'
#
loop_
_entity.id
_entity.type
_entity.pdbx_description
1 polymer ?
#
loop_
_entity_poly.entity_id
_entity_poly.type
_entity_poly.pdbx_seq_one_letter_code
_entity_poly.pdbx_strand_id
1 'polypeptide(L)'
;EGWRTHLQDYEIKPLLEQVNQPCLRASAEEIEAGVLKQFSGCNVEQFIAKRFLESWNYEIYDQDGSHVFGYQRQFPLLGVSVKVETGDMDAYSWQGATATIGDFEFYRAEEGRHSKVVLSELPASLIATVLGQAQALWEKRQNAEATA
;
A
#
# COMPACT_ATOMS: atom_id res chain seq x y z
N GLU A 1 28.63 0.70 -9.36
CA GLU A 1 28.16 0.24 -10.69
C GLU A 1 29.01 -0.89 -11.31
N GLY A 2 30.30 -1.03 -10.99
CA GLY A 2 31.18 -2.06 -11.62
C GLY A 2 30.83 -3.54 -11.36
N TRP A 3 29.98 -3.85 -10.39
CA TRP A 3 29.56 -5.24 -10.13
C TRP A 3 28.67 -5.82 -11.24
N ARG A 4 27.92 -4.98 -11.97
CA ARG A 4 27.10 -5.44 -13.10
C ARG A 4 27.95 -5.80 -14.32
N THR A 5 29.00 -5.03 -14.58
CA THR A 5 29.96 -5.30 -15.65
C THR A 5 30.74 -6.58 -15.38
N HIS A 6 31.10 -6.85 -14.12
CA HIS A 6 31.81 -8.07 -13.74
C HIS A 6 30.97 -9.35 -13.88
N LEU A 7 29.64 -9.25 -13.84
CA LEU A 7 28.71 -10.38 -14.03
C LEU A 7 28.38 -10.66 -15.49
N GLN A 8 28.74 -9.77 -16.43
CA GLN A 8 28.51 -9.98 -17.87
C GLN A 8 29.49 -11.01 -18.48
N ASP A 9 30.68 -11.16 -17.89
CA ASP A 9 31.70 -12.12 -18.37
C ASP A 9 31.37 -13.57 -18.02
N TYR A 10 30.47 -13.78 -17.06
CA TYR A 10 29.95 -15.09 -16.74
C TYR A 10 28.58 -15.23 -17.41
N GLU A 11 28.37 -16.29 -18.22
CA GLU A 11 27.04 -16.70 -18.69
C GLU A 11 26.17 -17.22 -17.53
N ILE A 12 25.98 -16.39 -16.50
CA ILE A 12 25.07 -16.66 -15.40
C ILE A 12 23.68 -16.39 -15.96
N LYS A 13 23.02 -17.46 -16.45
CA LYS A 13 21.56 -17.44 -16.57
C LYS A 13 21.03 -17.18 -15.16
N PRO A 14 20.37 -16.04 -14.88
CA PRO A 14 19.82 -15.79 -13.57
C PRO A 14 18.85 -16.92 -13.27
N LEU A 15 19.12 -17.72 -12.23
CA LEU A 15 18.25 -18.82 -11.81
C LEU A 15 16.86 -18.33 -11.37
N LEU A 16 16.72 -17.02 -11.16
CA LEU A 16 15.51 -16.35 -10.69
C LEU A 16 15.24 -15.14 -11.58
N GLU A 17 14.06 -15.06 -12.18
CA GLU A 17 13.57 -13.90 -12.95
C GLU A 17 13.46 -12.62 -12.10
N GLN A 18 13.60 -12.73 -10.77
CA GLN A 18 13.51 -11.63 -9.81
C GLN A 18 14.54 -10.51 -10.06
N VAL A 19 15.66 -10.79 -10.73
CA VAL A 19 16.69 -9.76 -11.01
C VAL A 19 16.20 -8.72 -12.02
N ASN A 20 15.18 -9.03 -12.82
CA ASN A 20 14.63 -8.15 -13.86
C ASN A 20 13.24 -7.59 -13.51
N GLN A 21 12.70 -7.87 -12.31
CA GLN A 21 11.44 -7.25 -11.94
C GLN A 21 11.63 -5.75 -11.70
N PRO A 22 10.75 -4.89 -12.25
CA PRO A 22 10.81 -3.45 -12.00
C PRO A 22 10.71 -3.22 -10.49
N CYS A 23 11.75 -2.62 -9.90
CA CYS A 23 11.70 -2.21 -8.51
C CYS A 23 10.64 -1.11 -8.37
N LEU A 24 9.54 -1.41 -7.67
CA LEU A 24 8.61 -0.36 -7.25
C LEU A 24 9.36 0.68 -6.41
N ARG A 25 9.19 1.95 -6.76
CA ARG A 25 9.79 3.09 -6.07
C ARG A 25 8.79 4.23 -6.06
N ALA A 26 8.69 4.87 -4.91
CA ALA A 26 7.98 6.14 -4.78
C ALA A 26 8.69 7.20 -5.64
N SER A 27 7.90 8.06 -6.28
CA SER A 27 8.38 9.26 -6.96
C SER A 27 8.92 10.29 -5.97
N ALA A 28 9.71 11.26 -6.45
CA ALA A 28 10.23 12.34 -5.60
C ALA A 28 9.10 13.15 -4.93
N GLU A 29 8.00 13.38 -5.65
CA GLU A 29 6.83 14.08 -5.14
C GLU A 29 6.13 13.31 -4.02
N GLU A 30 5.97 12.00 -4.16
CA GLU A 30 5.41 11.11 -3.13
C GLU A 30 6.29 11.07 -1.88
N ILE A 31 7.61 11.08 -2.07
CA ILE A 31 8.58 11.11 -0.97
C ILE A 31 8.41 12.38 -0.13
N GLU A 32 8.36 13.54 -0.78
CA GLU A 32 8.18 14.83 -0.10
C GLU A 32 6.80 14.97 0.55
N ALA A 33 5.75 14.48 -0.12
CA ALA A 33 4.38 14.59 0.36
C ALA A 33 4.05 13.63 1.53
N GLY A 34 4.82 12.56 1.72
CA GLY A 34 4.48 11.54 2.71
C GLY A 34 3.31 10.64 2.29
N VAL A 35 3.06 10.53 0.99
CA VAL A 35 1.87 9.89 0.44
C VAL A 35 2.25 9.02 -0.76
N LEU A 36 1.74 7.79 -0.81
CA LEU A 36 1.85 6.92 -1.97
C LEU A 36 0.55 6.99 -2.78
N LYS A 37 0.61 7.59 -3.96
CA LYS A 37 -0.53 7.88 -4.84
C LYS A 37 -0.60 6.99 -6.06
N GLN A 38 0.47 6.28 -6.38
CA GLN A 38 0.61 5.45 -7.58
C GLN A 38 -0.56 4.48 -7.82
N PHE A 39 -1.26 4.05 -6.76
CA PHE A 39 -2.36 3.09 -6.82
C PHE A 39 -3.70 3.64 -6.32
N SER A 40 -3.78 4.95 -6.13
CA SER A 40 -4.98 5.63 -5.62
C SER A 40 -6.14 5.58 -6.60
N GLY A 41 -7.36 5.57 -6.06
CA GLY A 41 -8.60 5.51 -6.82
C GLY A 41 -8.87 4.16 -7.47
N CYS A 42 -8.15 3.10 -7.08
CA CYS A 42 -8.43 1.77 -7.62
C CYS A 42 -9.70 1.19 -7.00
N ASN A 43 -10.57 0.64 -7.85
CA ASN A 43 -11.77 -0.07 -7.40
C ASN A 43 -11.44 -1.55 -7.25
N VAL A 44 -11.74 -2.10 -6.08
CA VAL A 44 -11.54 -3.51 -5.76
C VAL A 44 -12.82 -4.01 -5.10
N GLU A 45 -13.15 -5.29 -5.27
CA GLU A 45 -14.26 -5.88 -4.50
C GLU A 45 -14.04 -5.64 -3.01
N GLN A 46 -15.09 -5.18 -2.34
CA GLN A 46 -15.01 -4.75 -0.95
C GLN A 46 -14.53 -5.88 -0.02
N PHE A 47 -15.00 -7.11 -0.25
CA PHE A 47 -14.55 -8.28 0.49
C PHE A 47 -13.04 -8.52 0.35
N ILE A 48 -12.50 -8.35 -0.86
CA ILE A 48 -11.07 -8.49 -1.12
C ILE A 48 -10.31 -7.39 -0.39
N ALA A 49 -10.71 -6.12 -0.55
CA ALA A 49 -10.08 -4.99 0.12
C ALA A 49 -10.00 -5.19 1.64
N LYS A 50 -11.14 -5.46 2.28
CA LYS A 50 -11.24 -5.73 3.72
C LYS A 50 -10.30 -6.87 4.14
N ARG A 51 -10.39 -8.01 3.46
CA ARG A 51 -9.59 -9.21 3.79
C ARG A 51 -8.09 -8.92 3.72
N PHE A 52 -7.63 -8.19 2.70
CA PHE A 52 -6.22 -7.85 2.55
C PHE A 52 -5.76 -6.88 3.63
N LEU A 53 -6.51 -5.80 3.86
CA LEU A 53 -6.20 -4.79 4.88
C LEU A 53 -6.12 -5.42 6.28
N GLU A 54 -7.12 -6.23 6.67
CA GLU A 54 -7.12 -6.95 7.94
C GLU A 54 -5.95 -7.96 8.02
N SER A 55 -5.65 -8.70 6.95
CA SER A 55 -4.51 -9.65 6.92
C SER A 55 -3.16 -8.97 7.09
N TRP A 56 -3.07 -7.68 6.76
CA TRP A 56 -1.89 -6.84 6.95
C TRP A 56 -1.89 -6.09 8.26
N ASN A 57 -2.81 -6.40 9.17
CA ASN A 57 -3.01 -5.76 10.47
C ASN A 57 -3.35 -4.27 10.35
N TYR A 58 -4.13 -3.89 9.33
CA TYR A 58 -4.85 -2.62 9.36
C TYR A 58 -6.15 -2.79 10.13
N GLU A 59 -6.44 -1.80 10.97
CA GLU A 59 -7.63 -1.70 11.81
C GLU A 59 -8.50 -0.55 11.32
N ILE A 60 -9.81 -0.64 11.53
CA ILE A 60 -10.74 0.44 11.19
C ILE A 60 -10.42 1.66 12.05
N TYR A 61 -10.25 2.83 11.44
CA TYR A 61 -10.04 4.09 12.18
C TYR A 61 -11.15 5.12 11.95
N ASP A 62 -11.88 5.00 10.85
CA ASP A 62 -13.00 5.88 10.52
C ASP A 62 -14.21 5.04 10.12
N GLN A 63 -15.29 5.19 10.89
CA GLN A 63 -16.52 4.42 10.78
C GLN A 63 -17.72 5.24 11.26
N ASP A 64 -18.82 5.20 10.49
CA ASP A 64 -20.13 5.69 10.90
C ASP A 64 -21.17 4.57 10.78
N GLY A 65 -21.61 4.06 11.93
CA GLY A 65 -22.54 2.93 11.98
C GLY A 65 -21.98 1.69 11.28
N SER A 66 -22.63 1.26 10.20
CA SER A 66 -22.17 0.15 9.36
C SER A 66 -21.18 0.57 8.26
N HIS A 67 -20.90 1.84 8.08
CA HIS A 67 -20.07 2.34 6.99
C HIS A 67 -18.64 2.58 7.45
N VAL A 68 -17.66 2.01 6.75
CA VAL A 68 -16.23 2.13 7.01
C VAL A 68 -15.62 3.02 5.93
N PHE A 69 -14.89 4.04 6.37
CA PHE A 69 -14.26 5.04 5.48
C PHE A 69 -12.74 5.02 5.54
N GLY A 70 -12.16 4.26 6.47
CA GLY A 70 -10.71 4.24 6.59
C GLY A 70 -10.15 3.16 7.48
N TYR A 71 -8.96 2.71 7.07
CA TYR A 71 -8.15 1.73 7.76
C TYR A 71 -6.78 2.33 8.14
N GLN A 72 -6.24 1.95 9.28
CA GLN A 72 -4.93 2.37 9.73
C GLN A 72 -4.12 1.20 10.26
N ARG A 73 -2.81 1.25 10.06
CA ARG A 73 -1.86 0.35 10.70
C ARG A 73 -0.85 1.14 11.50
N GLN A 74 -0.66 0.77 12.75
CA GLN A 74 0.34 1.40 13.62
C GLN A 74 1.66 0.61 13.58
N PHE A 75 2.77 1.36 13.63
CA PHE A 75 4.13 0.85 13.79
C PHE A 75 4.73 1.46 15.07
N PRO A 76 4.40 0.94 16.26
CA PRO A 76 4.72 1.58 17.53
C PRO A 76 6.22 1.82 17.75
N LEU A 77 7.07 0.89 17.30
CA LEU A 77 8.53 1.00 17.41
C LEU A 77 9.12 2.15 16.57
N LEU A 78 8.41 2.58 15.52
CA LEU A 78 8.81 3.70 14.67
C LEU A 78 8.05 4.99 15.02
N GLY A 79 7.04 4.93 15.90
CA GLY A 79 6.17 6.06 16.17
C GLY A 79 5.39 6.55 14.94
N VAL A 80 5.07 5.65 14.00
CA VAL A 80 4.44 5.98 12.72
C VAL A 80 3.16 5.17 12.55
N SER A 81 2.15 5.75 11.92
CA SER A 81 1.00 5.03 11.40
C SER A 81 0.85 5.26 9.89
N VAL A 82 0.28 4.26 9.23
CA VAL A 82 -0.11 4.33 7.83
C VAL A 82 -1.62 4.32 7.79
N LYS A 83 -2.22 5.33 7.18
CA LYS A 83 -3.66 5.41 6.96
C LYS A 83 -3.95 5.19 5.48
N VAL A 84 -5.04 4.51 5.22
CA VAL A 84 -5.63 4.38 3.89
C VAL A 84 -7.10 4.72 3.99
N GLU A 85 -7.51 5.74 3.25
CA GLU A 85 -8.92 6.06 3.09
C GLU A 85 -9.55 5.05 2.13
N THR A 86 -10.79 4.67 2.43
CA THR A 86 -11.60 3.86 1.55
C THR A 86 -12.83 4.67 1.15
N GLY A 87 -13.36 4.40 -0.03
CA GLY A 87 -14.74 4.75 -0.33
C GLY A 87 -15.69 4.10 0.67
N ASP A 88 -16.98 4.40 0.55
CA ASP A 88 -18.00 3.84 1.43
C ASP A 88 -18.01 2.30 1.36
N MET A 89 -17.62 1.67 2.46
CA MET A 89 -17.60 0.21 2.62
C MET A 89 -18.59 -0.21 3.71
N ASP A 90 -19.56 -1.07 3.40
CA ASP A 90 -20.46 -1.66 4.40
C ASP A 90 -19.78 -2.80 5.21
N ALA A 91 -19.68 -2.63 6.53
CA ALA A 91 -19.04 -3.58 7.46
C ALA A 91 -19.66 -4.99 7.44
N TYR A 92 -20.94 -5.11 7.05
CA TYR A 92 -21.76 -6.32 7.14
C TYR A 92 -22.20 -6.88 5.78
N SER A 93 -22.27 -6.04 4.74
CA SER A 93 -22.68 -6.43 3.39
C SER A 93 -21.56 -6.19 2.37
N TRP A 94 -20.94 -7.27 1.89
CA TRP A 94 -19.77 -7.20 1.01
C TRP A 94 -19.95 -7.87 -0.36
N GLN A 95 -21.12 -8.48 -0.63
CA GLN A 95 -21.36 -9.21 -1.87
C GLN A 95 -21.68 -8.26 -3.02
N GLY A 96 -20.87 -8.29 -4.08
CA GLY A 96 -21.08 -7.50 -5.30
C GLY A 96 -20.77 -6.01 -5.18
N ALA A 97 -20.31 -5.54 -4.01
CA ALA A 97 -19.91 -4.15 -3.78
C ALA A 97 -18.42 -3.95 -4.08
N THR A 98 -18.10 -2.78 -4.67
CA THR A 98 -16.74 -2.34 -4.91
C THR A 98 -16.36 -1.23 -3.93
N ALA A 99 -15.16 -1.30 -3.36
CA ALA A 99 -14.56 -0.24 -2.59
C ALA A 99 -13.53 0.51 -3.44
N THR A 100 -13.49 1.83 -3.32
CA THR A 100 -12.40 2.64 -3.85
C THR A 100 -11.28 2.70 -2.81
N ILE A 101 -10.06 2.35 -3.16
CA ILE A 101 -8.89 2.48 -2.29
C ILE A 101 -8.23 3.83 -2.56
N GLY A 102 -8.10 4.64 -1.51
CA GLY A 102 -7.45 5.94 -1.57
C GLY A 102 -5.93 5.87 -1.42
N ASP A 103 -5.36 7.01 -1.07
CA ASP A 103 -3.93 7.19 -0.86
C ASP A 103 -3.45 6.45 0.41
N PHE A 104 -2.23 5.91 0.38
CA PHE A 104 -1.55 5.45 1.59
C PHE A 104 -0.72 6.60 2.16
N GLU A 105 -1.14 7.09 3.32
CA GLU A 105 -0.60 8.28 3.95
C GLU A 105 0.15 7.94 5.25
N PHE A 106 1.34 8.50 5.43
CA PHE A 106 2.17 8.24 6.59
C PHE A 106 2.07 9.37 7.60
N TYR A 107 1.79 9.02 8.85
CA TYR A 107 1.60 9.96 9.94
C TYR A 107 2.51 9.61 11.11
N ARG A 108 3.00 10.63 11.83
CA ARG A 108 3.67 10.42 13.11
C ARG A 108 2.62 10.29 14.20
N ALA A 109 2.82 9.31 15.09
CA ALA A 109 2.06 9.15 16.31
C ALA A 109 2.74 9.97 17.42
N GLU A 110 2.59 11.29 17.39
CA GLU A 110 3.01 12.17 18.49
C GLU A 110 1.76 12.67 19.23
N GLU A 111 1.75 12.51 20.55
CA GLU A 111 0.81 13.08 21.55
C GLU A 111 -0.38 13.91 21.01
N GLY A 112 -1.35 13.24 20.38
CA GLY A 112 -2.60 13.86 19.93
C GLY A 112 -2.53 14.72 18.65
N ARG A 113 -1.38 14.76 17.95
CA ARG A 113 -1.24 15.40 16.64
C ARG A 113 -0.78 14.39 15.59
N HIS A 114 -1.62 14.19 14.58
CA HIS A 114 -1.24 13.48 13.36
C HIS A 114 -0.60 14.46 12.39
N SER A 115 0.74 14.50 12.34
CA SER A 115 1.47 15.22 11.29
C SER A 115 1.88 14.23 10.19
N LYS A 116 1.74 14.63 8.92
CA LYS A 116 2.25 13.84 7.79
C LYS A 116 3.77 13.74 7.88
N VAL A 117 4.32 12.55 7.62
CA VAL A 117 5.76 12.29 7.68
C VAL A 117 6.31 12.16 6.27
N VAL A 118 7.40 12.88 6.01
CA VAL A 118 8.14 12.77 4.75
C VAL A 118 8.72 11.36 4.64
N LEU A 119 8.53 10.70 3.49
CA LEU A 119 8.92 9.28 3.36
C LEU A 119 10.43 9.07 3.48
N SER A 120 11.26 10.09 3.19
CA SER A 120 12.72 10.01 3.32
C SER A 120 13.20 9.82 4.77
N GLU A 121 12.36 10.14 5.77
CA GLU A 121 12.65 9.91 7.18
C GLU A 121 12.33 8.48 7.64
N LEU A 122 11.68 7.69 6.79
CA LEU A 122 11.23 6.34 7.11
C LEU A 122 12.19 5.27 6.58
N PRO A 123 12.25 4.09 7.22
CA PRO A 123 13.01 2.96 6.68
C PRO A 123 12.54 2.60 5.28
N ALA A 124 13.46 2.46 4.33
CA ALA A 124 13.15 2.07 2.95
C ALA A 124 12.37 0.74 2.86
N SER A 125 12.61 -0.18 3.80
CA SER A 125 11.88 -1.45 3.90
C SER A 125 10.40 -1.28 4.25
N LEU A 126 10.06 -0.28 5.08
CA LEU A 126 8.67 0.04 5.40
C LEU A 126 7.96 0.56 4.15
N ILE A 127 8.57 1.53 3.46
CA ILE A 127 8.02 2.12 2.23
C ILE A 127 7.81 1.03 1.18
N ALA A 128 8.81 0.16 0.97
CA ALA A 128 8.71 -0.95 0.03
C ALA A 128 7.61 -1.95 0.41
N THR A 129 7.42 -2.21 1.71
CA THR A 129 6.35 -3.08 2.20
C THR A 129 4.98 -2.50 1.87
N VAL A 130 4.74 -1.22 2.19
CA VAL A 130 3.45 -0.56 1.92
C VAL A 130 3.20 -0.41 0.42
N LEU A 131 4.24 -0.10 -0.37
CA LEU A 131 4.15 -0.10 -1.84
C LEU A 131 3.74 -1.47 -2.39
N GLY A 132 4.35 -2.55 -1.89
CA GLY A 132 3.97 -3.91 -2.30
C GLY A 132 2.54 -4.28 -1.91
N GLN A 133 2.05 -3.79 -0.77
CA GLN A 133 0.66 -3.95 -0.36
C GLN A 133 -0.30 -3.19 -1.27
N ALA A 134 0.01 -1.92 -1.58
CA ALA A 134 -0.79 -1.11 -2.50
C ALA A 134 -0.83 -1.73 -3.91
N GLN A 135 0.31 -2.24 -4.41
CA GLN A 135 0.37 -2.98 -5.67
C GLN A 135 -0.49 -4.25 -5.63
N ALA A 136 -0.43 -5.04 -4.54
CA ALA A 136 -1.21 -6.26 -4.43
C ALA A 136 -2.72 -5.99 -4.48
N LEU A 137 -3.20 -4.90 -3.86
CA LEU A 137 -4.61 -4.47 -3.99
C LEU A 137 -4.93 -4.07 -5.43
N TRP A 138 -4.05 -3.29 -6.06
CA TRP A 138 -4.22 -2.84 -7.45
C TRP A 138 -4.26 -4.01 -8.45
N GLU A 139 -3.45 -5.05 -8.26
CA GLU A 139 -3.48 -6.24 -9.11
C GLU A 139 -4.80 -7.02 -8.98
N LYS A 140 -5.50 -6.93 -7.84
CA LYS A 140 -6.82 -7.55 -7.68
C LYS A 140 -7.92 -6.81 -8.41
N ARG A 141 -7.75 -5.54 -8.76
CA ARG A 141 -8.65 -4.82 -9.68
C ARG A 141 -8.75 -5.53 -11.03
N GLN A 142 -7.62 -5.95 -11.60
CA GLN A 142 -7.58 -6.50 -12.96
C GLN A 142 -8.35 -7.82 -13.11
N ASN A 143 -8.50 -8.58 -12.03
CA ASN A 143 -9.26 -9.82 -12.05
C ASN A 143 -10.78 -9.59 -11.92
N ALA A 144 -11.22 -8.49 -11.30
CA ALA A 144 -12.63 -8.15 -11.20
C ALA A 144 -13.19 -7.65 -12.55
N GLU A 145 -12.41 -6.88 -13.31
CA GLU A 145 -12.80 -6.38 -14.64
C GLU A 145 -12.75 -7.47 -15.73
N ALA A 146 -11.88 -8.49 -15.60
CA ALA A 146 -11.75 -9.56 -16.59
C ALA A 146 -12.83 -10.66 -16.54
N THR A 147 -13.70 -10.63 -15.53
CA THR A 147 -14.75 -11.64 -15.30
C THR A 147 -16.17 -11.09 -15.46
N ALA A 148 -16.31 -9.81 -15.87
CA ALA A 148 -17.57 -9.14 -16.17
C ALA A 148 -17.84 -9.11 -17.69
#